data_AF-A0A421BQW9-F1
#
_entry.id   AF-A0A421BQW9-F1
#
_cell.length_a   1.000
_cell.length_b   1.000
_cell.length_c   1.000
_cell.angle_alpha   90.00
_cell.angle_beta   90.00
_cell.angle_gamma   90.00
#
_symmetry.space_group_name_H-M   'P 1'
#
loop_
_entity.id
_entity.type
_entity.pdbx_description
1 polymer ?
#
loop_
_entity_poly.entity_id
_entity_poly.type
_entity_poly.pdbx_seq_one_letter_code
_entity_poly.pdbx_strand_id
1 'polypeptide(L)'
;MRRPLFFILPLALLAACAAGSMPPANPSRVTLLSDTLAVHFFDGSVCSADIRTAPSGRFADCPQGMDYAVVVHHPSIAANTALAPLFEPYATITLDRPADGRHWVWQTPQPGESSDNRSHTSTIHYF
;
A
#
# COMPACT_ATOMS: atom_id res chain seq x y z
N MET A 1 35.69 33.03 -37.87
CA MET A 1 35.45 31.73 -37.22
C MET A 1 34.21 31.84 -36.33
N ARG A 2 33.02 31.45 -36.83
CA ARG A 2 31.75 31.54 -36.08
C ARG A 2 31.43 30.14 -35.51
N ARG A 3 31.44 30.03 -34.18
CA ARG A 3 31.14 28.79 -33.42
C ARG A 3 29.63 28.48 -33.51
N PRO A 4 29.20 27.30 -33.98
CA PRO A 4 27.80 26.90 -34.00
C PRO A 4 27.42 26.36 -32.61
N LEU A 5 27.09 27.26 -31.68
CA LEU A 5 26.73 26.93 -30.29
C LEU A 5 25.21 26.80 -30.08
N PHE A 6 24.42 26.81 -31.16
CA PHE A 6 22.96 26.98 -31.10
C PHE A 6 22.14 25.69 -31.25
N PHE A 7 22.78 24.55 -31.53
CA PHE A 7 22.07 23.28 -31.81
C PHE A 7 21.98 22.31 -30.62
N ILE A 8 22.62 22.60 -29.48
CA ILE A 8 22.65 21.71 -28.30
C ILE A 8 21.54 22.04 -27.29
N LEU A 9 20.93 23.23 -27.37
CA LEU A 9 19.91 23.69 -26.44
C LEU A 9 18.58 22.89 -26.47
N PRO A 10 18.04 22.43 -27.63
CA PRO A 10 16.73 21.78 -27.63
C PRO A 10 16.76 20.36 -27.05
N LEU A 11 17.89 19.63 -27.15
CA LEU A 11 17.98 18.27 -26.58
C LEU A 11 17.99 18.26 -25.04
N ALA A 12 18.54 19.29 -24.40
CA ALA A 12 18.58 19.37 -22.94
C ALA A 12 17.18 19.59 -22.32
N LEU A 13 16.27 20.25 -23.06
CA LEU A 13 14.91 20.52 -22.61
C LEU A 13 14.00 19.27 -22.69
N LEU A 14 14.23 18.37 -23.65
CA LEU A 14 13.46 17.12 -23.74
C LEU A 14 13.84 16.12 -22.64
N ALA A 15 15.11 16.05 -22.23
CA ALA A 15 15.55 15.16 -21.16
C ALA A 15 14.99 15.56 -19.78
N ALA A 16 14.73 16.85 -19.55
CA ALA A 16 14.14 17.34 -18.31
C ALA A 16 12.67 16.92 -18.13
N CYS A 17 11.95 16.67 -19.23
CA CYS A 17 10.54 16.27 -19.18
C CYS A 17 10.37 14.77 -18.85
N ALA A 18 11.34 13.92 -19.22
CA ALA A 18 11.36 12.51 -18.84
C ALA A 18 11.80 12.27 -17.38
N ALA A 19 12.43 13.26 -16.75
CA ALA A 19 12.84 13.22 -15.35
C ALA A 19 11.75 13.71 -14.38
N GLY A 20 10.54 13.96 -14.86
CA GLY A 20 9.39 14.25 -14.01
C GLY A 20 9.07 13.04 -13.14
N SER A 21 9.44 13.10 -11.86
CA SER A 21 9.04 12.11 -10.87
C SER A 21 7.51 12.05 -10.83
N MET A 22 6.94 10.92 -11.25
CA MET A 22 5.50 10.68 -11.17
C MET A 22 5.08 10.78 -9.70
N PRO A 23 3.95 11.42 -9.37
CA PRO A 23 3.52 11.53 -7.99
C PRO A 23 3.32 10.13 -7.37
N PRO A 24 3.61 9.95 -6.08
CA PRO A 24 3.47 8.66 -5.43
C PRO A 24 2.01 8.21 -5.44
N ALA A 25 1.78 7.00 -5.96
CA ALA A 25 0.47 6.39 -6.12
C ALA A 25 -0.10 5.94 -4.78
N ASN A 26 -1.41 6.13 -4.60
CA ASN A 26 -2.08 5.76 -3.35
C ASN A 26 -2.39 4.27 -3.32
N PRO A 27 -2.38 3.66 -2.12
CA PRO A 27 -2.89 2.30 -1.95
C PRO A 27 -4.39 2.27 -2.28
N SER A 28 -4.81 1.27 -3.05
CA SER A 28 -6.20 1.05 -3.45
C SER A 28 -6.79 -0.20 -2.81
N ARG A 29 -5.98 -1.22 -2.55
CA ARG A 29 -6.40 -2.50 -1.97
C ARG A 29 -5.25 -3.09 -1.16
N VAL A 30 -5.62 -3.71 -0.04
CA VAL A 30 -4.70 -4.50 0.79
C VAL A 30 -5.24 -5.91 0.88
N THR A 31 -4.36 -6.89 0.69
CA THR A 31 -4.65 -8.30 0.89
C THR A 31 -3.65 -8.89 1.87
N LEU A 32 -4.14 -9.72 2.78
CA LEU A 32 -3.33 -10.49 3.69
C LEU A 32 -3.70 -11.96 3.51
N LEU A 33 -2.81 -12.72 2.86
CA LEU A 33 -3.02 -14.14 2.62
C LEU A 33 -1.98 -14.93 3.41
N SER A 34 -2.44 -15.68 4.40
CA SER A 34 -1.58 -16.37 5.37
C SER A 34 -0.59 -15.39 6.01
N ASP A 35 0.68 -15.43 5.61
CA ASP A 35 1.77 -14.60 6.14
C ASP A 35 2.26 -13.54 5.14
N THR A 36 1.59 -13.38 3.99
CA THR A 36 2.00 -12.43 2.96
C THR A 36 1.04 -11.25 2.91
N LEU A 37 1.56 -10.07 3.24
CA LEU A 37 0.91 -8.80 2.99
C LEU A 37 1.18 -8.38 1.55
N ALA A 38 0.14 -8.02 0.80
CA ALA A 38 0.27 -7.40 -0.52
C ALA A 38 -0.62 -6.15 -0.62
N VAL A 39 0.00 -5.05 -1.03
CA VAL A 39 -0.62 -3.73 -1.21
C VAL A 39 -0.64 -3.42 -2.69
N HIS A 40 -1.83 -3.19 -3.23
CA HIS A 40 -2.03 -2.75 -4.60
C HIS A 40 -2.24 -1.23 -4.62
N PHE A 41 -1.69 -0.59 -5.64
CA PHE A 41 -1.74 0.86 -5.80
C PHE A 41 -2.51 1.25 -7.07
N PHE A 42 -2.96 2.49 -7.13
CA PHE A 42 -3.70 3.01 -8.30
C PHE A 42 -2.88 3.09 -9.60
N ASP A 43 -1.56 3.08 -9.51
CA ASP A 43 -0.66 3.00 -10.69
C ASP A 43 -0.45 1.57 -11.19
N GLY A 44 -1.06 0.58 -10.53
CA GLY A 44 -0.94 -0.84 -10.85
C GLY A 44 0.29 -1.51 -10.22
N SER A 45 1.14 -0.78 -9.51
CA SER A 45 2.22 -1.39 -8.74
C SER A 45 1.66 -2.24 -7.59
N VAL A 46 2.44 -3.25 -7.19
CA VAL A 46 2.13 -4.13 -6.06
C VAL A 46 3.37 -4.25 -5.20
N CYS A 47 3.23 -3.98 -3.91
CA CYS A 47 4.31 -4.17 -2.93
C CYS A 47 3.91 -5.22 -1.92
N SER A 48 4.82 -6.14 -1.61
CA SER A 48 4.55 -7.29 -0.76
C SER A 48 5.60 -7.48 0.33
N ALA A 49 5.18 -8.04 1.47
CA ALA A 49 6.06 -8.37 2.59
C ALA A 49 5.63 -9.67 3.27
N ASP A 50 6.61 -10.43 3.76
CA ASP A 50 6.40 -11.58 4.65
C ASP A 50 6.29 -11.08 6.11
N ILE A 51 5.07 -11.09 6.64
CA ILE A 51 4.76 -10.58 7.98
C ILE A 51 5.15 -11.54 9.10
N ARG A 52 5.41 -12.81 8.78
CA ARG A 52 5.89 -13.79 9.76
C ARG A 52 7.35 -13.51 10.11
N THR A 53 8.13 -13.04 9.14
CA THR A 53 9.52 -12.63 9.36
C THR A 53 9.60 -11.20 9.92
N ALA A 54 8.82 -10.27 9.38
CA ALA A 54 8.83 -8.87 9.79
C ALA A 54 7.40 -8.31 9.81
N PRO A 55 6.70 -8.30 10.96
CA PRO A 55 5.31 -7.84 11.06
C PRO A 55 5.17 -6.33 10.83
N SER A 56 6.27 -5.59 10.88
CA SER A 56 6.36 -4.20 10.49
C SER A 56 7.70 -3.92 9.81
N GLY A 57 7.76 -2.88 9.00
CA GLY A 57 8.96 -2.47 8.32
C GLY A 57 8.67 -1.61 7.10
N ARG A 58 9.64 -1.53 6.20
CA ARG A 58 9.51 -0.85 4.92
C ARG A 58 9.46 -1.89 3.82
N PHE A 59 8.60 -1.71 2.81
CA PHE A 59 8.58 -2.63 1.69
C PHE A 59 9.91 -2.59 0.95
N ALA A 60 10.55 -3.76 0.81
CA ALA A 60 11.73 -3.92 -0.02
C ALA A 60 11.35 -3.77 -1.50
N ASP A 61 12.20 -3.10 -2.27
CA ASP A 61 12.07 -2.97 -3.74
C ASP A 61 10.70 -2.44 -4.22
N CYS A 62 10.04 -1.62 -3.40
CA CYS A 62 8.74 -1.02 -3.69
C CYS A 62 8.88 0.38 -4.31
N PRO A 63 8.31 0.64 -5.50
CA PRO A 63 8.37 1.95 -6.14
C PRO A 63 7.76 3.09 -5.30
N GLN A 64 6.77 2.76 -4.47
CA GLN A 64 5.94 3.73 -3.74
C GLN A 64 6.49 4.10 -2.35
N GLY A 65 7.67 3.58 -1.98
CA GLY A 65 8.41 3.98 -0.79
C GLY A 65 7.55 4.08 0.48
N MET A 66 6.95 2.97 0.90
CA MET A 66 5.96 2.94 1.98
C MET A 66 6.38 2.01 3.12
N ASP A 67 5.99 2.40 4.33
CA ASP A 67 6.20 1.64 5.56
C ASP A 67 4.88 0.94 5.93
N TYR A 68 4.97 -0.21 6.59
CA TYR A 68 3.85 -1.05 6.94
C TYR A 68 3.96 -1.57 8.37
N ALA A 69 2.80 -1.82 8.99
CA ALA A 69 2.69 -2.58 10.23
C ALA A 69 1.42 -3.44 10.19
N VAL A 70 1.51 -4.67 10.70
CA VAL A 70 0.39 -5.60 10.77
C VAL A 70 0.21 -6.11 12.20
N VAL A 71 -1.01 -6.00 12.70
CA VAL A 71 -1.42 -6.52 14.00
C VAL A 71 -2.49 -7.57 13.80
N VAL A 72 -2.17 -8.84 14.03
CA VAL A 72 -3.13 -9.94 13.96
C VAL A 72 -3.84 -10.08 15.31
N HIS A 73 -5.16 -9.98 15.29
CA HIS A 73 -6.02 -10.11 16.45
C HIS A 73 -6.66 -11.50 16.49
N HIS A 74 -6.38 -12.20 17.59
CA HIS A 74 -7.06 -13.45 17.93
C HIS A 74 -8.09 -13.14 19.01
N PRO A 75 -9.39 -13.28 18.74
CA PRO A 75 -10.44 -12.97 19.70
C PRO A 75 -10.32 -13.86 20.96
N SER A 76 -9.85 -13.25 22.06
CA SER A 76 -9.45 -13.93 23.29
C SER A 76 -10.62 -14.51 24.09
N ILE A 77 -11.81 -13.93 23.96
CA ILE A 77 -13.00 -14.26 24.76
C ILE A 77 -13.46 -15.70 24.51
N ALA A 78 -13.19 -16.23 23.31
CA ALA A 78 -13.55 -17.59 22.92
C ALA A 78 -12.34 -18.48 22.61
N ALA A 79 -11.11 -17.96 22.63
CA ALA A 79 -9.89 -18.65 22.17
C ALA A 79 -9.63 -20.01 22.84
N ASN A 80 -10.16 -20.22 24.05
CA ASN A 80 -10.06 -21.48 24.80
C ASN A 80 -11.41 -22.19 24.97
N THR A 81 -12.40 -21.87 24.14
CA THR A 81 -13.75 -22.44 24.20
C THR A 81 -14.05 -23.21 22.92
N ALA A 82 -15.08 -24.07 22.97
CA ALA A 82 -15.60 -24.73 21.77
C ALA A 82 -16.15 -23.75 20.71
N LEU A 83 -16.32 -22.48 21.07
CA LEU A 83 -16.76 -21.41 20.17
C LEU A 83 -15.59 -20.74 19.43
N ALA A 84 -14.33 -21.04 19.76
CA ALA A 84 -13.15 -20.50 19.07
C ALA A 84 -13.24 -20.55 17.53
N PRO A 85 -13.72 -21.64 16.90
CA PRO A 85 -13.83 -21.72 15.45
C PRO A 85 -14.87 -20.76 14.84
N LEU A 86 -15.76 -20.18 15.66
CA LEU A 86 -16.78 -19.23 15.21
C LEU A 86 -16.25 -17.81 15.08
N PHE A 87 -15.04 -17.53 15.58
CA PHE A 87 -14.43 -16.22 15.51
C PHE A 87 -13.25 -16.26 14.55
N GLU A 88 -13.43 -15.67 13.36
CA GLU A 88 -12.36 -15.55 12.39
C GLU A 88 -11.28 -14.60 12.91
N PRO A 89 -9.99 -14.97 12.82
CA PRO A 89 -8.90 -14.04 13.07
C PRO A 89 -9.05 -12.85 12.13
N TYR A 90 -8.86 -11.65 12.66
CA TYR A 90 -8.80 -10.44 11.85
C TYR A 90 -7.46 -9.75 12.08
N ALA A 91 -7.01 -8.96 11.11
CA ALA A 91 -5.77 -8.20 11.23
C ALA A 91 -6.02 -6.73 10.91
N THR A 92 -5.32 -5.86 11.64
CA THR A 92 -5.23 -4.43 11.33
C THR A 92 -3.94 -4.19 10.57
N ILE A 93 -4.03 -3.58 9.39
CA ILE A 93 -2.88 -3.20 8.57
C ILE A 93 -2.79 -1.68 8.56
N THR A 94 -1.63 -1.18 8.91
CA THR A 94 -1.29 0.23 8.87
C THR A 94 -0.26 0.46 7.78
N LEU A 95 -0.47 1.49 6.94
CA LEU A 95 0.50 1.95 5.96
C LEU A 95 0.83 3.42 6.21
N ASP A 96 2.11 3.74 6.14
CA ASP A 96 2.64 5.07 6.37
C ASP A 96 3.54 5.47 5.20
N ARG A 97 3.31 6.64 4.61
CA ARG A 97 4.20 7.19 3.58
C ARG A 97 5.03 8.34 4.18
N PRO A 98 6.32 8.12 4.46
CA PRO A 98 7.17 9.15 5.09
C PRO A 98 7.34 10.42 4.24
N ALA A 99 7.23 10.30 2.91
CA ALA A 99 7.46 11.41 1.98
C ALA A 99 6.42 12.53 2.10
N ASP A 100 5.16 12.20 2.40
CA ASP A 100 4.06 13.16 2.51
C ASP A 100 3.28 13.06 3.84
N GLY A 101 3.71 12.18 4.75
CA GLY A 101 3.12 11.99 6.08
C GLY A 101 1.75 11.33 6.07
N ARG A 102 1.35 10.72 4.95
CA ARG A 102 0.03 10.09 4.85
C ARG A 102 -0.03 8.74 5.53
N HIS A 103 -1.19 8.48 6.11
CA HIS A 103 -1.47 7.30 6.90
C HIS A 103 -2.75 6.64 6.41
N TRP A 104 -2.78 5.32 6.44
CA TRP A 104 -3.96 4.54 6.10
C TRP A 104 -4.06 3.30 6.98
N VAL A 105 -5.30 2.89 7.27
CA VAL A 105 -5.62 1.73 8.10
C VAL A 105 -6.64 0.85 7.39
N TRP A 106 -6.37 -0.45 7.32
CA TRP A 106 -7.29 -1.48 6.83
C TRP A 106 -7.51 -2.56 7.88
N GLN A 107 -8.64 -3.25 7.76
CA GLN A 107 -8.94 -4.46 8.50
C GLN A 107 -9.18 -5.61 7.52
N THR A 108 -8.56 -6.76 7.78
CA THR A 108 -8.76 -8.01 7.02
C THR A 108 -9.33 -9.10 7.92
N PRO A 109 -10.20 -10.01 7.43
CA PRO A 109 -10.83 -9.96 6.12
C PRO A 109 -11.67 -8.68 5.99
N GLN A 110 -11.66 -8.07 4.80
CA GLN A 110 -12.54 -6.92 4.57
C GLN A 110 -13.97 -7.45 4.76
N PRO A 111 -14.80 -6.81 5.62
CA PRO A 111 -16.17 -7.25 5.82
C PRO A 111 -16.80 -7.33 4.43
N GLY A 112 -17.34 -8.51 4.09
CA GLY A 112 -17.69 -8.86 2.73
C GLY A 112 -18.37 -7.70 2.02
N GLU A 113 -17.74 -7.21 0.95
CA GLU A 113 -18.44 -6.51 -0.10
C GLU A 113 -19.58 -7.43 -0.52
N SER A 114 -20.77 -7.23 0.06
CA SER A 114 -22.00 -7.81 -0.45
C SER A 114 -21.96 -7.56 -1.96
N SER A 115 -22.06 -8.62 -2.76
CA SER A 115 -21.92 -8.58 -4.21
C SER A 115 -23.04 -7.81 -4.93
N ASP A 116 -23.66 -6.83 -4.26
CA ASP A 116 -24.54 -5.83 -4.82
C ASP A 116 -23.74 -4.57 -5.20
N ASN A 117 -23.22 -4.60 -6.43
CA ASN A 117 -23.39 -3.56 -7.44
C ASN A 117 -23.27 -2.08 -6.97
N ARG A 118 -22.13 -1.45 -7.36
CA ARG A 118 -21.86 0.00 -7.47
C ARG A 118 -21.72 0.78 -6.16
N SER A 119 -20.48 0.88 -5.68
CA SER A 119 -19.72 2.14 -5.55
C SER A 119 -18.51 1.88 -4.66
N HIS A 120 -17.33 1.82 -5.27
CA HIS A 120 -16.06 1.85 -4.54
C HIS A 120 -15.93 3.18 -3.81
N THR A 121 -16.30 3.21 -2.53
CA THR A 121 -15.86 4.25 -1.60
C THR A 121 -15.12 3.55 -0.48
N SER A 122 -13.81 3.37 -0.67
CA SER A 122 -12.90 3.05 0.44
C SER A 122 -13.03 4.20 1.44
N THR A 123 -13.59 3.94 2.62
CA THR A 123 -13.72 4.94 3.68
C THR A 123 -12.30 5.31 4.16
N ILE A 124 -11.81 6.46 3.71
CA ILE A 124 -10.59 7.08 4.21
C ILE A 124 -10.96 7.77 5.53
N HIS A 125 -10.51 7.21 6.66
CA HIS A 125 -10.62 7.90 7.94
C HIS A 125 -9.49 8.93 8.03
N TYR A 126 -9.85 10.22 8.03
CA TYR A 126 -8.97 11.31 8.42
C TYR A 126 -9.09 11.47 9.94
N PHE A 127 -7.99 11.31 10.67
CA PHE A 127 -7.86 11.75 12.06
C PHE A 127 -6.97 12.98 12.11
#